data_AF-A0A426URN8-F1
#
_entry.id   AF-A0A426URN8-F1
#
_cell.length_a   1.000
_cell.length_b   1.000
_cell.length_c   1.000
_cell.angle_alpha   90.00
_cell.angle_beta   90.00
_cell.angle_gamma   90.00
#
_symmetry.space_group_name_H-M   'P 1'
#
loop_
_entity.id
_entity.type
_entity.pdbx_description
1 polymer ?
#
loop_
_entity_poly.entity_id
_entity_poly.type
_entity_poly.pdbx_seq_one_letter_code
_entity_poly.pdbx_strand_id
1 'polypeptide(L)'
;MNRVEFLLDPAGGPLQITVDGVRLEAHLRRAELASARADGQADLAGAYAGLTRTDAVRWPSRHFLDAPALPGIDGTTVLLGCECGDWGCWPLSARVDLTPATVTWRDFRNEHRPHWDHTALRPFVFDRAQYEASLRTTAQA
;
A
#
# COMPACT_ATOMS: atom_id res chain seq x y z
N MET A 1 -4.51 17.46 -3.24
CA MET A 1 -4.56 15.99 -3.45
C MET A 1 -3.18 15.44 -3.23
N ASN A 2 -3.08 14.23 -2.72
CA ASN A 2 -1.82 13.52 -2.57
C ASN A 2 -1.30 13.12 -3.97
N ARG A 3 0.02 12.97 -4.08
CA ARG A 3 0.70 12.46 -5.28
C ARG A 3 1.26 11.08 -4.99
N VAL A 4 0.90 10.09 -5.80
CA VAL A 4 1.42 8.72 -5.66
C VAL A 4 2.53 8.43 -6.68
N GLU A 5 3.52 7.64 -6.29
CA GLU A 5 4.46 7.04 -7.23
C GLU A 5 4.58 5.53 -6.98
N PHE A 6 4.35 4.75 -8.04
CA PHE A 6 4.60 3.31 -8.09
C PHE A 6 5.95 3.04 -8.76
N LEU A 7 6.87 2.42 -8.03
CA LEU A 7 8.25 2.25 -8.47
C LEU A 7 8.59 0.76 -8.52
N LEU A 8 8.99 0.27 -9.69
CA LEU A 8 9.59 -1.05 -9.84
C LEU A 8 11.10 -0.94 -9.72
N ASP A 9 11.70 -1.88 -8.99
CA ASP A 9 13.15 -2.02 -8.98
C ASP A 9 13.62 -2.63 -10.31
N PRO A 10 14.52 -1.97 -11.06
CA PRO A 10 15.07 -2.49 -12.31
C PRO A 10 15.77 -3.85 -12.16
N ALA A 11 16.25 -4.20 -10.97
CA ALA A 11 16.88 -5.48 -10.67
C ALA A 11 15.86 -6.61 -10.40
N GLY A 12 14.55 -6.34 -10.50
CA GLY A 12 13.49 -7.33 -10.26
C GLY A 12 13.03 -7.41 -8.81
N GLY A 13 13.23 -6.34 -8.02
CA GLY A 13 12.76 -6.22 -6.65
C GLY A 13 11.27 -5.90 -6.50
N PRO A 14 10.78 -5.81 -5.24
CA PRO A 14 9.38 -5.55 -4.95
C PRO A 14 8.92 -4.17 -5.41
N LEU A 15 7.64 -4.06 -5.79
CA LEU A 15 7.01 -2.79 -6.14
C LEU A 15 6.90 -1.90 -4.90
N GLN A 16 7.52 -0.72 -4.97
CA GLN A 16 7.52 0.28 -3.91
C GLN A 16 6.43 1.33 -4.19
N ILE A 17 5.92 1.93 -3.12
CA ILE A 17 4.90 2.97 -3.19
C ILE A 17 5.37 4.17 -2.37
N THR A 18 5.33 5.35 -2.98
CA THR A 18 5.47 6.62 -2.25
C THR A 18 4.20 7.44 -2.37
N VAL A 19 3.89 8.18 -1.30
CA VAL A 19 2.82 9.17 -1.25
C VAL A 19 3.43 10.49 -0.79
N ASP A 20 3.26 11.53 -1.61
CA ASP A 20 3.86 12.86 -1.44
C ASP A 20 5.39 12.80 -1.29
N GLY A 21 6.03 11.91 -2.07
CA GLY A 21 7.48 11.69 -2.07
C GLY A 21 8.01 10.94 -0.84
N VAL A 22 7.13 10.48 0.06
CA VAL A 22 7.50 9.70 1.24
C VAL A 22 7.03 8.26 1.08
N ARG A 23 7.91 7.31 1.38
CA ARG A 23 7.60 5.88 1.39
C ARG A 23 6.36 5.57 2.23
N LEU A 24 5.46 4.73 1.73
CA LEU A 24 4.23 4.36 2.44
C LEU A 24 4.54 3.71 3.79
N GLU A 25 5.62 2.93 3.89
CA GLU A 25 6.14 2.35 5.13
C GLU A 25 6.49 3.41 6.18
N ALA A 26 7.01 4.57 5.76
CA ALA A 26 7.35 5.66 6.66
C ALA A 26 6.10 6.39 7.18
N HIS A 27 5.04 6.49 6.37
CA HIS A 27 3.74 6.97 6.83
C HIS A 27 3.13 6.02 7.87
N LEU A 28 3.19 4.71 7.60
CA LEU A 28 2.72 3.68 8.53
C LEU A 28 3.49 3.69 9.83
N ARG A 29 4.81 3.77 9.77
CA ARG A 29 5.65 3.87 10.97
C ARG A 29 5.18 5.00 11.87
N ARG A 30 4.90 6.19 11.33
CA ARG A 30 4.43 7.33 12.12
C ARG A 30 3.08 7.07 12.79
N ALA A 31 2.16 6.41 12.09
CA ALA A 31 0.84 6.07 12.63
C ALA A 31 0.91 4.97 13.69
N GLU A 32 1.64 3.89 13.40
CA GLU A 32 1.66 2.68 14.21
C GLU A 32 2.58 2.78 15.44
N LEU A 33 3.56 3.69 15.45
CA LEU A 33 4.62 3.70 16.48
C LEU A 33 4.08 3.79 17.90
N ALA A 34 2.96 4.49 18.13
CA ALA A 34 2.35 4.58 19.45
C ALA A 34 1.83 3.21 19.91
N SER A 35 1.04 2.53 19.07
CA SER A 35 0.54 1.17 19.35
C SER A 35 1.68 0.17 19.47
N ALA A 36 2.65 0.21 18.55
CA ALA A 36 3.81 -0.68 18.57
C ALA A 36 4.64 -0.53 19.85
N ARG A 37 4.79 0.70 20.37
CA ARG A 37 5.46 0.94 21.66
C ARG A 37 4.65 0.40 22.83
N ALA A 38 3.33 0.54 22.81
CA ALA A 38 2.46 0.00 23.85
C ALA A 38 2.57 -1.53 23.94
N ASP A 39 2.79 -2.21 22.81
CA ASP A 39 2.98 -3.67 22.73
C ASP A 39 4.43 -4.12 22.95
N GLY A 40 5.38 -3.19 23.18
CA GLY A 40 6.81 -3.51 23.31
C GLY A 40 7.48 -3.95 21.99
N GLN A 41 6.87 -3.61 20.85
CA GLN A 41 7.26 -4.02 19.50
C GLN A 41 7.56 -2.82 18.58
N ALA A 42 8.22 -1.78 19.09
CA ALA A 42 8.45 -0.52 18.37
C ALA A 42 9.16 -0.69 17.01
N ASP A 43 9.99 -1.73 16.86
CA ASP A 43 10.70 -2.04 15.62
C ASP A 43 9.77 -2.53 14.51
N LEU A 44 8.61 -3.07 14.87
CA LEU A 44 7.63 -3.58 13.93
C LEU A 44 6.72 -2.47 13.33
N ALA A 45 6.81 -1.23 13.82
CA ALA A 45 6.08 -0.10 13.27
C ALA A 45 6.59 0.28 11.87
N GLY A 46 5.71 0.17 10.88
CA GLY A 46 6.04 0.35 9.47
C GLY A 46 6.95 -0.75 8.89
N ALA A 47 7.13 -1.87 9.58
CA ALA A 47 7.91 -3.02 9.10
C ALA A 47 7.12 -3.82 8.05
N TYR A 48 6.94 -3.18 6.90
CA TYR A 48 6.32 -3.73 5.70
C TYR A 48 7.33 -3.68 4.56
N ALA A 49 7.07 -4.44 3.51
CA ALA A 49 7.83 -4.37 2.27
C ALA A 49 6.91 -4.11 1.07
N GLY A 50 7.50 -3.61 -0.01
CA GLY A 50 6.82 -3.56 -1.30
C GLY A 50 6.34 -4.95 -1.78
N LEU A 51 5.44 -4.97 -2.75
CA LEU A 51 4.82 -6.21 -3.23
C LEU A 51 5.73 -6.99 -4.18
N THR A 52 5.98 -8.26 -3.86
CA THR A 52 6.87 -9.17 -4.63
C THR A 52 6.21 -9.80 -5.85
N ARG A 53 4.88 -9.98 -5.84
CA ARG A 53 4.06 -10.46 -6.98
C ARG A 53 3.80 -9.35 -8.00
N THR A 54 4.87 -8.70 -8.45
CA THR A 54 4.84 -7.50 -9.31
C THR A 54 4.10 -7.74 -10.63
N ASP A 55 4.20 -8.94 -11.18
CA ASP A 55 3.49 -9.40 -12.37
C ASP A 55 1.96 -9.32 -12.23
N ALA A 56 1.42 -9.61 -11.03
CA ALA A 56 0.00 -9.60 -10.76
C ALA A 56 -0.57 -8.19 -10.50
N VAL A 57 0.28 -7.25 -10.07
CA VAL A 57 -0.17 -5.95 -9.55
C VAL A 57 0.20 -4.75 -10.42
N ARG A 58 1.21 -4.88 -11.28
CA ARG A 58 1.63 -3.81 -12.20
C ARG A 58 0.64 -3.61 -13.35
N TRP A 59 0.75 -2.48 -14.04
CA TRP A 59 -0.07 -2.20 -15.24
C TRP A 59 0.07 -3.33 -16.29
N PRO A 60 -1.04 -3.81 -16.91
CA PRO A 60 -2.41 -3.28 -16.92
C PRO A 60 -3.33 -3.82 -15.82
N SER A 61 -2.80 -4.46 -14.79
CA SER A 61 -3.60 -4.91 -13.65
C SER A 61 -4.38 -3.76 -13.03
N ARG A 62 -5.61 -4.06 -12.62
CA ARG A 62 -6.51 -3.14 -11.91
C ARG A 62 -6.40 -3.30 -10.39
N HIS A 63 -5.32 -3.93 -9.91
CA HIS A 63 -5.13 -4.26 -8.50
C HIS A 63 -5.28 -3.04 -7.59
N PHE A 64 -4.60 -1.94 -7.94
CA PHE A 64 -4.65 -0.68 -7.22
C PHE A 64 -5.83 0.24 -7.63
N LEU A 65 -6.84 -0.30 -8.31
CA LEU A 65 -8.00 0.45 -8.81
C LEU A 65 -9.29 -0.09 -8.18
N ASP A 66 -10.01 -0.97 -8.86
CA ASP A 66 -11.30 -1.51 -8.43
C ASP A 66 -11.41 -3.04 -8.53
N ALA A 67 -10.33 -3.72 -8.92
CA ALA A 67 -10.29 -5.18 -9.05
C ALA A 67 -8.97 -5.72 -8.49
N PRO A 68 -8.86 -5.90 -7.16
CA PRO A 68 -7.64 -6.37 -6.50
C PRO A 68 -7.26 -7.78 -6.97
N ALA A 69 -6.09 -7.91 -7.61
CA ALA A 69 -5.52 -9.22 -7.95
C ALA A 69 -5.02 -9.98 -6.70
N LEU A 70 -4.53 -9.25 -5.71
CA LEU A 70 -4.19 -9.74 -4.37
C LEU A 70 -5.21 -9.16 -3.37
N PRO A 71 -6.33 -9.85 -3.12
CA PRO A 71 -7.34 -9.37 -2.18
C PRO A 71 -6.88 -9.59 -0.73
N GLY A 72 -7.08 -8.59 0.11
CA GLY A 72 -7.08 -8.75 1.56
C GLY A 72 -8.46 -9.16 2.08
N ILE A 73 -8.64 -9.14 3.40
CA ILE A 73 -9.94 -9.41 4.04
C ILE A 73 -11.02 -8.47 3.50
N ASP A 74 -12.23 -8.99 3.35
CA ASP A 74 -13.43 -8.29 2.81
C ASP A 74 -13.23 -7.70 1.41
N GLY A 75 -12.29 -8.24 0.62
CA GLY A 75 -12.01 -7.75 -0.73
C GLY A 75 -11.25 -6.41 -0.75
N THR A 76 -10.62 -6.03 0.36
CA THR A 76 -9.69 -4.89 0.39
C THR A 76 -8.50 -5.12 -0.54
N THR A 77 -7.83 -4.05 -0.93
CA THR A 77 -6.63 -4.12 -1.76
C THR A 77 -5.40 -4.16 -0.86
N VAL A 78 -4.57 -5.18 -1.02
CA VAL A 78 -3.24 -5.21 -0.38
C VAL A 78 -2.36 -4.12 -1.01
N LEU A 79 -1.77 -3.24 -0.20
CA LEU A 79 -0.87 -2.19 -0.67
C LEU A 79 0.60 -2.53 -0.43
N LEU A 80 0.89 -3.22 0.67
CA LEU A 80 2.23 -3.65 1.05
C LEU A 80 2.20 -5.08 1.62
N GLY A 81 3.28 -5.81 1.43
CA GLY A 81 3.49 -7.16 1.94
C GLY A 81 4.43 -7.20 3.14
N CYS A 82 4.90 -8.40 3.48
CA CYS A 82 5.86 -8.63 4.55
C CYS A 82 7.30 -8.64 4.04
N GLU A 83 8.24 -8.25 4.89
CA GLU A 83 9.69 -8.30 4.61
C GLU A 83 10.21 -9.73 4.37
N CYS A 84 9.45 -10.76 4.78
CA CYS A 84 9.77 -12.15 4.45
C CYS A 84 9.59 -12.50 2.95
N GLY A 85 9.03 -11.58 2.16
CA GLY A 85 8.81 -11.74 0.72
C GLY A 85 7.45 -12.33 0.35
N ASP A 86 6.68 -12.84 1.32
CA ASP A 86 5.29 -13.22 1.12
C ASP A 86 4.36 -12.02 1.33
N TRP A 87 3.64 -11.67 0.26
CA TRP A 87 2.68 -10.57 0.26
C TRP A 87 1.52 -10.83 1.22
N GLY A 88 1.14 -12.10 1.44
CA GLY A 88 0.00 -12.48 2.27
C GLY A 88 0.36 -12.78 3.71
N CYS A 89 1.65 -12.75 4.08
CA CYS A 89 2.08 -13.10 5.43
C CYS A 89 1.52 -12.10 6.44
N TRP A 90 1.90 -10.81 6.39
CA TRP A 90 1.37 -9.72 7.23
C TRP A 90 1.09 -8.48 6.36
N PRO A 91 0.06 -8.52 5.49
CA PRO A 91 -0.20 -7.44 4.55
C PRO A 91 -0.72 -6.18 5.24
N LEU A 92 -0.38 -5.04 4.67
CA LEU A 92 -1.20 -3.84 4.82
C LEU A 92 -2.23 -3.83 3.70
N SER A 93 -3.51 -3.76 4.05
CA SER A 93 -4.60 -3.58 3.09
C SER A 93 -5.36 -2.28 3.34
N ALA A 94 -6.05 -1.80 2.31
CA ALA A 94 -6.92 -0.64 2.37
C ALA A 94 -8.15 -0.83 1.48
N ARG A 95 -9.22 -0.09 1.77
CA ARG A 95 -10.30 0.11 0.80
C ARG A 95 -9.83 1.10 -0.25
N VAL A 96 -10.04 0.74 -1.51
CA VAL A 96 -9.75 1.60 -2.66
C VAL A 96 -11.08 1.99 -3.30
N ASP A 97 -11.43 3.27 -3.17
CA ASP A 97 -12.60 3.84 -3.82
C ASP A 97 -12.17 4.55 -5.11
N LEU A 98 -12.64 4.04 -6.25
CA LEU A 98 -12.37 4.60 -7.57
C LEU A 98 -13.57 5.42 -8.07
N THR A 99 -13.33 6.67 -8.46
CA THR A 99 -14.32 7.53 -9.12
C THR A 99 -13.81 7.96 -10.50
N PRO A 100 -14.59 8.68 -11.32
CA PRO A 100 -14.08 9.26 -12.57
C PRO A 100 -12.92 10.25 -12.37
N ALA A 101 -12.82 10.89 -11.20
CA ALA A 101 -11.83 11.95 -10.94
C ALA A 101 -10.75 11.57 -9.92
N THR A 102 -11.02 10.60 -9.04
CA THR A 102 -10.16 10.32 -7.89
C THR A 102 -9.95 8.84 -7.65
N VAL A 103 -8.83 8.53 -7.00
CA VAL A 103 -8.62 7.27 -6.28
C VAL A 103 -8.44 7.61 -4.81
N THR A 104 -9.14 6.93 -3.92
CA THR A 104 -9.02 7.14 -2.47
C THR A 104 -8.62 5.86 -1.77
N TRP A 105 -7.56 5.91 -0.96
CA TRP A 105 -7.20 4.83 -0.05
C TRP A 105 -7.66 5.20 1.36
N ARG A 106 -8.42 4.31 2.01
CA ARG A 106 -8.91 4.50 3.38
C ARG A 106 -9.05 3.18 4.11
N ASP A 107 -9.38 3.29 5.40
CA ASP A 107 -9.64 2.14 6.28
C ASP A 107 -8.49 1.13 6.22
N PHE A 108 -7.26 1.64 6.40
CA PHE A 108 -6.05 0.84 6.44
C PHE A 108 -6.13 -0.20 7.55
N ARG A 109 -5.68 -1.42 7.25
CA ARG A 109 -5.73 -2.55 8.18
C ARG A 109 -4.49 -3.43 8.04
N ASN A 110 -4.07 -3.96 9.18
CA ASN A 110 -3.22 -5.14 9.27
C ASN A 110 -3.97 -6.15 10.15
N GLU A 111 -4.39 -7.26 9.56
CA GLU A 111 -5.24 -8.25 10.23
C GLU A 111 -4.52 -9.01 11.37
N HIS A 112 -3.19 -9.04 11.35
CA HIS A 112 -2.41 -9.61 12.44
C HIS A 112 -2.19 -8.64 13.59
N ARG A 113 -2.58 -7.37 13.41
CA ARG A 113 -2.46 -6.30 14.40
C ARG A 113 -3.73 -5.45 14.45
N PRO A 114 -4.89 -6.06 14.74
CA PRO A 114 -6.19 -5.38 14.65
C PRO A 114 -6.36 -4.23 15.66
N HIS A 115 -5.51 -4.16 16.68
CA HIS A 115 -5.53 -3.12 17.72
C HIS A 115 -4.58 -1.95 17.43
N TRP A 116 -3.78 -2.02 16.36
CA TRP A 116 -2.88 -0.93 16.01
C TRP A 116 -3.63 0.20 15.33
N ASP A 117 -3.34 1.42 15.74
CA ASP A 117 -4.06 2.60 15.28
C ASP A 117 -3.49 3.12 13.94
N HIS A 118 -4.32 3.06 12.91
CA HIS A 118 -4.03 3.63 11.59
C HIS A 118 -4.78 4.94 11.32
N THR A 119 -5.56 5.46 12.27
CA THR A 119 -6.38 6.66 12.06
C THR A 119 -5.55 7.91 11.76
N ALA A 120 -4.31 7.94 12.23
CA ALA A 120 -3.35 9.01 11.96
C ALA A 120 -2.92 9.12 10.49
N LEU A 121 -3.02 8.05 9.69
CA LEU A 121 -2.72 8.10 8.24
C LEU A 121 -3.71 9.00 7.51
N ARG A 122 -4.97 9.07 7.98
CA ARG A 122 -6.11 9.66 7.26
C ARG A 122 -6.31 9.02 5.87
N PRO A 123 -7.43 9.25 5.18
CA PRO A 123 -7.54 8.83 3.79
C PRO A 123 -6.54 9.55 2.90
N PHE A 124 -5.85 8.82 2.02
CA PHE A 124 -5.11 9.43 0.91
C PHE A 124 -6.05 9.61 -0.27
N VAL A 125 -6.05 10.79 -0.87
CA VAL A 125 -6.91 11.13 -2.01
C VAL A 125 -6.04 11.62 -3.17
N PHE A 126 -6.07 10.87 -4.25
CA PHE A 126 -5.25 11.09 -5.43
C PHE A 126 -6.11 11.62 -6.59
N ASP A 127 -5.52 12.48 -7.41
CA ASP A 127 -6.04 12.74 -8.75
C ASP A 127 -5.91 11.46 -9.60
N ARG A 128 -7.00 11.04 -10.25
CA ARG A 128 -7.02 9.76 -10.96
C ARG A 128 -6.09 9.75 -12.17
N ALA A 129 -5.98 10.86 -12.90
CA ALA A 129 -5.11 10.91 -14.08
C ALA A 129 -3.65 10.77 -13.66
N GLN A 130 -3.23 11.47 -12.59
CA GLN A 130 -1.89 11.33 -12.01
C GLN A 130 -1.62 9.92 -11.51
N TYR A 131 -2.59 9.33 -10.80
CA TYR A 131 -2.49 7.99 -10.24
C TYR A 131 -2.29 6.93 -11.32
N GLU A 132 -3.17 6.90 -12.33
CA GLU A 132 -3.06 5.95 -13.43
C GLU A 132 -1.81 6.20 -14.28
N ALA A 133 -1.38 7.45 -14.46
CA ALA A 133 -0.13 7.76 -15.15
C ALA A 133 1.07 7.16 -14.41
N SER A 134 1.14 7.28 -13.09
CA SER A 134 2.17 6.62 -12.31
C SER A 134 2.05 5.10 -12.35
N LEU A 135 0.84 4.53 -12.29
CA LEU A 135 0.69 3.08 -12.36
C LEU A 135 1.17 2.54 -13.72
N ARG A 136 0.90 3.27 -14.82
CA ARG A 136 1.36 2.90 -16.17
C ARG A 136 2.88 2.86 -16.32
N THR A 137 3.66 3.57 -15.50
CA THR A 137 5.12 3.45 -15.54
C THR A 137 5.62 2.09 -15.05
N THR A 138 4.75 1.29 -14.42
CA THR A 138 5.05 -0.09 -14.03
C THR A 138 4.78 -1.10 -15.13
N ALA A 139 4.30 -0.66 -16.30
CA ALA A 139 4.05 -1.54 -17.43
C ALA A 139 5.30 -2.33 -17.81
N GLN A 140 5.10 -3.59 -18.18
CA GLN A 140 6.14 -4.43 -18.74
C GLN A 140 6.55 -3.86 -20.10
N ALA A 141 7.86 -3.77 -20.36
CA ALA A 141 8.41 -3.39 -21.67
C ALA A 141 8.15 -4.46 -22.73
#